data_AF-M6G5B8-F1
#
_entry.id   AF-M6G5B8-F1
#
_cell.length_a   1.000
_cell.length_b   1.000
_cell.length_c   1.000
_cell.angle_alpha   90.00
_cell.angle_beta   90.00
_cell.angle_gamma   90.00
#
_symmetry.space_group_name_H-M   'P 1'
#
loop_
_entity.id
_entity.type
_entity.pdbx_description
1 polymer ?
#
loop_
_entity_poly.entity_id
_entity_poly.type
_entity_poly.pdbx_seq_one_letter_code
_entity_poly.pdbx_strand_id
1 'polypeptide(L)'
;MLGAIREEFGKRVEVQDEDDVSVPFRESEFWKKYGHLATPGSHMKTYREMAGWSQSELGQKLGGIGRSHISEYESGKRPIGKDLAKKLAKLFKTSPAMFI
;
A
#
# COMPACT_ATOMS: atom_id res chain seq x y z
N MET A 1 27.18 0.17 -9.54
CA MET A 1 26.10 -0.79 -9.21
C MET A 1 25.49 -1.42 -10.47
N LEU A 2 25.11 -0.64 -11.50
CA LEU A 2 24.62 -1.16 -12.80
C LEU A 2 25.63 -2.04 -13.57
N GLY A 3 26.93 -1.78 -13.44
CA GLY A 3 27.98 -2.57 -14.12
C GLY A 3 28.06 -4.04 -13.69
N ALA A 4 27.76 -4.34 -12.42
CA ALA A 4 27.84 -5.71 -11.88
C ALA A 4 26.72 -6.61 -12.44
N ILE A 5 25.55 -6.03 -12.74
CA ILE A 5 24.40 -6.76 -13.31
C ILE A 5 24.71 -7.23 -14.74
N ARG A 6 25.48 -6.45 -15.49
CA ARG A 6 25.92 -6.80 -16.85
C ARG A 6 26.95 -7.92 -16.87
N GLU A 7 27.74 -8.05 -15.81
CA GLU A 7 28.77 -9.07 -15.63
C GLU A 7 28.15 -10.46 -15.39
N GLU A 8 27.07 -10.54 -14.60
CA GLU A 8 26.39 -11.82 -14.32
C GLU A 8 25.42 -12.28 -15.43
N PHE A 9 24.70 -11.36 -16.09
CA PHE A 9 23.64 -11.72 -17.04
C PHE A 9 24.01 -11.55 -18.52
N GLY A 10 25.20 -11.01 -18.82
CA GLY A 10 25.76 -10.91 -20.17
C GLY A 10 24.86 -10.16 -21.17
N LYS A 11 24.90 -10.57 -22.46
CA LYS A 11 24.13 -9.97 -23.59
C LYS A 11 22.61 -10.14 -23.51
N ARG A 12 22.04 -10.75 -22.47
CA ARG A 12 20.58 -10.96 -22.32
C ARG A 12 19.86 -9.81 -21.62
N VAL A 13 20.60 -8.77 -21.24
CA VAL A 13 20.04 -7.56 -20.64
C VAL A 13 20.16 -6.44 -21.68
N GLU A 14 19.03 -6.08 -22.30
CA GLU A 14 18.91 -4.81 -23.00
C GLU A 14 18.66 -3.73 -21.94
N VAL A 15 19.68 -2.91 -21.71
CA VAL A 15 19.49 -1.64 -20.99
C VAL A 15 19.03 -0.66 -22.05
N GLN A 16 17.72 -0.38 -22.07
CA GLN A 16 17.20 0.73 -22.86
C GLN A 16 17.53 2.02 -22.12
N ASP A 17 18.46 2.79 -22.68
CA ASP A 17 18.59 4.22 -22.42
C ASP A 17 17.50 4.95 -23.23
N GLU A 18 16.22 4.63 -23.01
CA GLU A 18 15.15 5.49 -23.52
C GLU A 18 15.14 6.76 -22.67
N ASP A 19 15.01 7.92 -23.31
CA ASP A 19 14.84 9.22 -22.66
C ASP A 19 13.78 9.10 -21.57
N ASP A 20 14.21 8.89 -20.33
CA ASP A 20 13.36 8.52 -19.20
C ASP A 20 12.61 9.78 -18.77
N VAL A 21 11.56 10.12 -19.53
CA VAL A 21 10.70 11.26 -19.25
C VAL A 21 9.98 10.94 -17.94
N SER A 22 10.51 11.49 -16.85
CA SER A 22 9.93 11.38 -15.52
C SER A 22 8.54 11.99 -15.52
N VAL A 23 7.52 11.16 -15.64
CA VAL A 23 6.12 11.55 -15.44
C VAL A 23 5.76 11.47 -13.95
N PRO A 24 4.88 12.35 -13.45
CA PRO A 24 4.32 12.18 -12.11
C PRO A 24 3.72 10.77 -11.94
N PHE A 25 3.98 10.13 -10.79
CA PHE A 25 3.55 8.74 -10.56
C PHE A 25 2.07 8.51 -10.81
N ARG A 26 1.21 9.46 -10.42
CA ARG A 26 -0.25 9.38 -10.63
C ARG A 26 -0.70 9.55 -12.08
N GLU A 27 0.19 9.99 -12.96
CA GLU A 27 -0.04 10.18 -14.39
C GLU A 27 0.57 9.05 -15.22
N SER A 28 1.36 8.17 -14.60
CA SER A 28 1.95 7.00 -15.25
C SER A 28 0.89 6.01 -15.74
N GLU A 29 1.20 5.29 -16.82
CA GLU A 29 0.35 4.20 -17.32
C GLU A 29 0.14 3.10 -16.27
N PHE A 30 1.16 2.85 -15.44
CA PHE A 30 1.04 1.95 -14.30
C PHE A 30 -0.08 2.39 -13.35
N TRP A 31 -0.09 3.66 -12.95
CA TRP A 31 -1.10 4.16 -12.03
C TRP A 31 -2.50 4.23 -12.66
N LYS A 32 -2.60 4.63 -13.93
CA LYS A 32 -3.89 4.57 -14.65
C LYS A 32 -4.46 3.16 -14.67
N LYS A 33 -3.61 2.15 -14.87
CA LYS A 33 -4.02 0.75 -14.92
C LYS A 33 -4.32 0.15 -13.55
N TYR A 34 -3.51 0.42 -12.53
CA TYR A 34 -3.56 -0.30 -11.24
C TYR A 34 -3.92 0.57 -10.03
N GLY A 35 -3.97 1.89 -10.18
CA GLY A 35 -4.23 2.82 -9.07
C GLY A 35 -5.58 2.59 -8.37
N HIS A 36 -6.56 2.04 -9.08
CA HIS A 36 -7.86 1.68 -8.50
C HIS A 36 -7.78 0.56 -7.43
N LEU A 37 -6.70 -0.21 -7.41
CA LEU A 37 -6.45 -1.24 -6.39
C LEU A 37 -5.96 -0.65 -5.05
N ALA A 38 -5.49 0.60 -5.06
CA ALA A 38 -5.04 1.34 -3.89
C ALA A 38 -6.24 1.95 -3.14
N THR A 39 -7.05 1.09 -2.54
CA THR A 39 -8.22 1.47 -1.75
C THR A 39 -7.87 1.69 -0.28
N PRO A 40 -8.68 2.42 0.49
CA PRO A 40 -8.51 2.55 1.94
C PRO A 40 -8.35 1.21 2.67
N GLY A 41 -9.16 0.22 2.29
CA GLY A 41 -9.11 -1.13 2.86
C GLY A 41 -7.82 -1.87 2.51
N SER A 42 -7.35 -1.77 1.26
CA SER A 42 -6.09 -2.40 0.86
C SER A 42 -4.89 -1.73 1.53
N HIS A 43 -4.90 -0.41 1.70
CA HIS A 43 -3.87 0.28 2.50
C HIS A 43 -3.85 -0.20 3.95
N MET A 44 -5.01 -0.28 4.61
CA MET A 44 -5.12 -0.79 5.97
C MET A 44 -4.53 -2.21 6.10
N LYS A 45 -4.85 -3.09 5.15
CA LYS A 45 -4.30 -4.45 5.08
C LYS A 45 -2.78 -4.45 4.91
N THR A 46 -2.26 -3.67 3.97
CA THR A 46 -0.82 -3.57 3.71
C THR A 46 -0.06 -3.09 4.94
N TYR A 47 -0.51 -2.01 5.59
CA TYR A 47 0.13 -1.52 6.81
C TYR A 47 0.08 -2.54 7.95
N ARG A 48 -1.04 -3.27 8.10
CA ARG A 48 -1.15 -4.35 9.08
C ARG A 48 -0.12 -5.45 8.83
N GLU A 49 0.01 -5.89 7.59
CA GLU A 49 0.91 -6.97 7.19
C GLU A 49 2.38 -6.57 7.31
N MET A 50 2.72 -5.34 6.93
CA MET A 50 4.05 -4.77 7.18
C MET A 50 4.40 -4.70 8.67
N ALA A 51 3.41 -4.50 9.53
CA ALA A 51 3.58 -4.52 10.97
C ALA A 51 3.58 -5.94 11.58
N GLY A 52 3.34 -6.98 10.77
CA GLY A 52 3.32 -8.39 11.20
C GLY A 52 2.12 -8.75 12.07
N TRP A 53 1.02 -8.01 12.00
CA TRP A 53 -0.15 -8.22 12.86
C TRP A 53 -1.24 -9.07 12.18
N SER A 54 -1.89 -9.92 12.97
CA SER A 54 -3.18 -10.50 12.62
C SER A 54 -4.28 -9.44 12.63
N GLN A 55 -5.41 -9.73 11.99
CA GLN A 55 -6.59 -8.84 12.01
C GLN A 55 -7.10 -8.62 13.44
N SER A 56 -7.02 -9.64 14.31
CA SER A 56 -7.41 -9.53 15.72
C SER A 56 -6.51 -8.54 16.48
N GLU A 57 -5.19 -8.62 16.28
CA GLU A 57 -4.23 -7.72 16.94
C GLU A 57 -4.40 -6.27 16.51
N LEU A 58 -4.65 -6.03 15.21
CA LEU A 58 -4.99 -4.69 14.74
C LEU A 58 -6.28 -4.19 15.41
N GLY A 59 -7.30 -5.04 15.50
CA GLY A 59 -8.54 -4.73 16.20
C GLY A 59 -8.33 -4.30 17.65
N GLN A 60 -7.50 -5.04 18.39
CA GLN A 60 -7.13 -4.69 19.77
C GLN A 60 -6.41 -3.34 19.84
N LYS A 61 -5.43 -3.09 18.97
CA LYS A 61 -4.68 -1.82 18.91
C LYS A 61 -5.56 -0.61 18.57
N LEU A 62 -6.69 -0.83 17.90
CA LEU A 62 -7.67 0.22 17.56
C LEU A 62 -8.76 0.43 18.63
N GLY A 63 -8.62 -0.20 19.79
CA GLY A 63 -9.54 -0.08 20.92
C GLY A 63 -10.59 -1.18 20.99
N GLY A 64 -10.22 -2.42 20.67
CA GLY A 64 -11.09 -3.59 20.83
C GLY A 64 -12.08 -3.82 19.68
N ILE A 65 -11.73 -3.42 18.46
CA ILE A 65 -12.54 -3.71 17.27
C ILE A 65 -12.48 -5.22 16.98
N GLY A 66 -13.63 -5.85 16.79
CA GLY A 66 -13.70 -7.28 16.45
C GLY A 66 -13.02 -7.62 15.12
N ARG A 67 -12.40 -8.81 15.04
CA ARG A 67 -11.69 -9.29 13.83
C ARG A 67 -12.57 -9.30 12.57
N SER A 68 -13.86 -9.61 12.71
CA SER A 68 -14.82 -9.56 11.59
C SER A 68 -14.92 -8.16 10.98
N HIS A 69 -15.03 -7.12 11.81
CA HIS A 69 -15.07 -5.73 11.34
C HIS A 69 -13.77 -5.33 10.65
N ILE A 70 -12.61 -5.74 11.20
CA ILE A 70 -11.31 -5.51 10.54
C ILE A 70 -11.29 -6.14 9.14
N SER A 71 -11.78 -7.37 9.01
CA SER A 71 -11.90 -8.01 7.70
C SER A 71 -12.86 -7.29 6.75
N GLU A 72 -13.96 -6.74 7.25
CA GLU A 72 -14.90 -5.95 6.44
C GLU A 72 -14.29 -4.64 5.96
N TYR A 73 -13.50 -3.95 6.81
CA TYR A 73 -12.77 -2.75 6.43
C TYR A 73 -11.70 -3.06 5.37
N GLU A 74 -10.90 -4.12 5.58
CA GLU A 74 -9.83 -4.50 4.64
C GLU A 74 -10.35 -4.95 3.28
N SER A 75 -11.52 -5.60 3.25
CA SER A 75 -12.18 -6.02 2.00
C SER A 75 -13.02 -4.90 1.35
N GLY A 76 -13.15 -3.74 1.98
CA GLY A 76 -13.98 -2.65 1.50
C GLY A 76 -15.49 -2.88 1.64
N LYS A 77 -15.94 -3.99 2.21
CA LYS A 77 -17.36 -4.24 2.52
C LYS A 77 -17.92 -3.20 3.47
N ARG A 78 -17.07 -2.67 4.36
CA ARG A 78 -17.40 -1.59 5.27
C ARG A 78 -16.48 -0.39 5.01
N PRO A 79 -17.04 0.82 4.82
CA PRO A 79 -16.23 2.01 4.59
C PRO A 79 -15.48 2.41 5.87
N ILE A 80 -14.26 2.91 5.71
CA ILE A 80 -13.48 3.48 6.82
C ILE A 80 -13.93 4.94 7.04
N GLY A 81 -14.49 5.21 8.22
CA GLY A 81 -14.89 6.57 8.60
C GLY A 81 -13.72 7.43 9.06
N LYS A 82 -13.92 8.76 9.11
CA LYS A 82 -12.89 9.76 9.46
C LYS A 82 -12.20 9.48 10.80
N ASP A 83 -12.95 9.05 11.82
CA ASP A 83 -12.37 8.81 13.15
C ASP A 83 -11.47 7.56 13.16
N LEU A 84 -11.87 6.51 12.44
CA LEU A 84 -11.04 5.33 12.27
C LEU A 84 -9.81 5.64 11.42
N ALA A 85 -9.95 6.42 10.35
CA ALA A 85 -8.83 6.89 9.53
C ALA A 85 -7.79 7.66 10.36
N LYS A 86 -8.23 8.54 11.27
CA LYS A 86 -7.34 9.25 12.21
C LYS A 86 -6.62 8.30 13.17
N LYS A 87 -7.32 7.29 13.70
CA LYS A 87 -6.71 6.27 14.58
C LYS A 87 -5.65 5.46 13.83
N LEU A 88 -5.95 5.02 12.62
CA LEU A 88 -5.03 4.28 11.74
C LEU A 88 -3.80 5.14 11.39
N ALA A 89 -4.01 6.39 10.99
CA ALA A 89 -2.95 7.35 10.70
C ALA A 89 -2.00 7.54 11.88
N LYS A 90 -2.55 7.69 13.10
CA LYS A 90 -1.76 7.77 14.33
C LYS A 90 -1.00 6.47 14.61
N LEU A 91 -1.65 5.32 14.45
CA LEU A 91 -1.06 4.00 14.72
C LEU A 91 0.12 3.70 13.77
N PHE A 92 -0.04 4.00 12.49
CA PHE A 92 0.95 3.71 11.45
C PHE A 92 1.87 4.88 11.11
N LYS A 93 1.72 6.01 11.81
CA LYS A 93 2.50 7.24 11.59
C LYS A 93 2.45 7.71 10.12
N THR A 94 1.24 7.74 9.56
CA THR A 94 0.98 8.11 8.16
C THR A 94 -0.15 9.14 8.07
N SER A 95 -0.51 9.57 6.86
CA SER A 95 -1.61 10.51 6.63
C SER A 95 -2.98 9.82 6.71
N PRO A 96 -4.02 10.45 7.31
CA PRO A 96 -5.40 9.96 7.24
C PRO A 96 -5.90 9.77 5.81
N ALA A 97 -5.39 10.53 4.84
CA ALA A 97 -5.76 10.42 3.43
C ALA A 97 -5.44 9.04 2.81
N MET A 98 -4.62 8.22 3.47
CA MET A 98 -4.40 6.83 3.05
C MET A 98 -5.64 5.96 3.27
N PHE A 99 -6.58 6.38 4.11
CA PHE A 99 -7.71 5.57 4.56
C PHE A 99 -9.07 6.22 4.28
N ILE A 100 -9.14 7.17 3.33
CA ILE A 100 -10.36 7.92 2.95
C ILE A 100 -10.47 7.99 1.43
#